data_AF-A0A7G8DMV8-F1
#
_entry.id   AF-A0A7G8DMV8-F1
#
_cell.length_a   1.000
_cell.length_b   1.000
_cell.length_c   1.000
_cell.angle_alpha   90.00
_cell.angle_beta   90.00
_cell.angle_gamma   90.00
#
_symmetry.space_group_name_H-M   'P 1'
#
loop_
_entity.id
_entity.type
_entity.pdbx_description
1 polymer ?
#
loop_
_entity_poly.entity_id
_entity_poly.type
_entity_poly.pdbx_seq_one_letter_code
_entity_poly.pdbx_strand_id
1 'polypeptide(L)'
;MTSLALTACRCISGAVASVVPLLSILPAPAARAALPALESSRSRLVMLEEDAKTSALPYIITPERRAILNTIRFAEGTWKGGHDLGYRVMFGGGLMPSMDRHPNRVIYSSRYASAAAGAYQFMPFTWDMVKRRLGVRGFGPEVQDQGALFLIQRRKALGLTDHGVMTPQLAAKLAPEWASFPTLRGKSFYGQPVKRFTNLQGFFNLNLAQLRKIRDERRSALSNESSDQSEGISAPVCTGPTILCGMP
;
A
#
# COMPACT_ATOMS: atom_id res chain seq x y z
N MET A 1 35.39 -56.35 12.36
CA MET A 1 36.80 -55.90 12.34
C MET A 1 37.07 -55.30 10.97
N THR A 2 37.49 -54.02 10.94
CA THR A 2 38.41 -53.34 9.96
C THR A 2 38.17 -53.53 8.45
N SER A 3 38.25 -52.55 7.54
CA SER A 3 38.85 -51.20 7.57
C SER A 3 38.35 -50.40 6.35
N LEU A 4 38.20 -49.09 6.55
CA LEU A 4 38.21 -48.07 5.49
C LEU A 4 39.62 -47.93 4.90
N ALA A 5 39.73 -47.60 3.61
CA ALA A 5 40.96 -47.13 2.98
C ALA A 5 40.66 -45.84 2.21
N LEU A 6 41.26 -44.74 2.69
CA LEU A 6 41.33 -43.43 2.03
C LEU A 6 42.39 -43.46 0.93
N THR A 7 42.09 -42.88 -0.22
CA THR A 7 43.08 -42.62 -1.27
C THR A 7 43.41 -41.12 -1.26
N ALA A 8 44.61 -40.79 -0.81
CA ALA A 8 45.19 -39.46 -0.91
C ALA A 8 45.98 -39.36 -2.22
N CYS A 9 45.67 -38.36 -3.06
CA CYS A 9 46.46 -38.04 -4.24
C CYS A 9 47.29 -36.78 -3.94
N ARG A 10 48.63 -36.93 -3.98
CA ARG A 10 49.61 -35.84 -3.93
C ARG A 10 49.90 -35.39 -5.35
N CYS A 11 49.84 -34.07 -5.61
CA CYS A 11 50.46 -33.47 -6.78
C CYS A 11 51.37 -32.31 -6.35
N ILE A 12 52.51 -32.23 -7.04
CA ILE A 12 53.75 -31.54 -6.71
C ILE A 12 53.70 -30.07 -7.16
N SER A 13 54.39 -29.20 -6.39
CA SER A 13 54.60 -27.78 -6.67
C SER A 13 55.35 -27.53 -7.99
N GLY A 14 54.82 -26.60 -8.80
CA GLY A 14 55.54 -25.93 -9.87
C GLY A 14 55.35 -24.41 -9.73
N ALA A 15 56.42 -23.70 -9.36
CA ALA A 15 56.44 -22.25 -9.27
C ALA A 15 56.81 -21.65 -10.63
N VAL A 16 56.00 -20.72 -11.13
CA VAL A 16 56.35 -19.84 -12.25
C VAL A 16 56.00 -18.41 -11.85
N ALA A 17 57.04 -17.60 -11.66
CA ALA A 17 56.93 -16.18 -11.40
C ALA A 17 56.54 -15.46 -12.70
N SER A 18 55.45 -14.72 -12.67
CA SER A 18 55.05 -13.79 -13.73
C SER A 18 54.80 -12.42 -13.13
N VAL A 19 55.57 -11.44 -13.61
CA VAL A 19 55.50 -10.03 -13.23
C VAL A 19 54.42 -9.38 -14.08
N VAL A 20 53.38 -8.84 -13.46
CA VAL A 20 52.32 -8.07 -14.14
C VAL A 20 52.44 -6.61 -13.69
N PRO A 21 52.46 -5.62 -14.61
CA PRO A 21 52.56 -4.22 -14.23
C PRO A 21 51.24 -3.72 -13.64
N LEU A 22 51.33 -2.96 -12.55
CA LEU A 22 50.19 -2.28 -11.93
C LEU A 22 49.77 -1.09 -12.81
N LEU A 23 48.62 -1.21 -13.49
CA LEU A 23 47.98 -0.06 -14.13
C LEU A 23 47.02 0.57 -13.11
N SER A 24 47.35 1.77 -12.63
CA SER A 24 46.50 2.55 -11.72
C SER A 24 45.28 3.09 -12.46
N ILE A 25 44.12 2.46 -12.28
CA ILE A 25 42.84 2.96 -12.79
C ILE A 25 42.23 3.88 -11.71
N LEU A 26 42.18 5.17 -12.00
CA LEU A 26 41.41 6.15 -11.22
C LEU A 26 39.90 5.89 -11.42
N PRO A 27 39.08 5.85 -10.36
CA PRO A 27 37.64 5.76 -10.52
C PRO A 27 37.07 7.09 -11.02
N ALA A 28 36.35 7.06 -12.15
CA ALA A 28 35.56 8.19 -12.62
C ALA A 28 34.49 8.56 -11.58
N PRO A 29 34.21 9.85 -11.34
CA PRO A 29 33.11 10.23 -10.45
C PRO A 29 31.81 9.80 -11.12
N ALA A 30 31.08 8.91 -10.45
CA ALA A 30 29.72 8.56 -10.86
C ALA A 30 28.88 9.84 -10.81
N ALA A 31 28.50 10.34 -11.99
CA ALA A 31 27.47 11.36 -12.12
C ALA A 31 26.22 10.82 -11.43
N ARG A 32 25.92 11.39 -10.27
CA ARG A 32 24.75 11.05 -9.46
C ARG A 32 23.54 11.56 -10.23
N ALA A 33 23.02 10.72 -11.13
CA ALA A 33 21.70 10.92 -11.70
C ALA A 33 20.73 10.96 -10.51
N ALA A 34 20.29 12.16 -10.14
CA ALA A 34 19.21 12.34 -9.19
C ALA A 34 17.96 11.75 -9.84
N LEU A 35 17.65 10.50 -9.48
CA LEU A 35 16.35 9.92 -9.76
C LEU A 35 15.30 10.81 -9.08
N PRO A 36 14.18 11.15 -9.74
CA PRO A 36 13.12 11.91 -9.10
C PRO A 36 12.63 11.10 -7.90
N ALA A 37 12.47 11.76 -6.76
CA ALA A 37 11.97 11.16 -5.53
C ALA A 37 10.60 10.52 -5.81
N LEU A 38 10.56 9.19 -5.90
CA LEU A 38 9.33 8.41 -5.90
C LEU A 38 8.79 8.38 -4.45
N GLU A 39 8.43 9.55 -3.92
CA GLU A 39 8.02 9.74 -2.52
C GLU A 39 6.49 9.73 -2.32
N SER A 40 5.70 9.38 -3.34
CA SER A 40 4.27 9.15 -3.16
C SER A 40 4.02 7.73 -2.66
N SER A 41 4.29 7.50 -1.38
CA SER A 41 3.88 6.25 -0.73
C SER A 41 2.36 6.20 -0.67
N ARG A 42 1.71 5.33 -1.47
CA ARG A 42 0.24 5.21 -1.53
C ARG A 42 -0.43 4.97 -0.19
N SER A 43 0.32 4.43 0.77
CA SER A 43 -0.18 4.30 2.14
C SER A 43 -0.53 5.64 2.79
N ARG A 44 -0.06 6.77 2.25
CA ARG A 44 -0.38 8.14 2.65
C ARG A 44 -1.40 8.81 1.73
N LEU A 45 -1.88 8.11 0.69
CA LEU A 45 -2.87 8.68 -0.23
C LEU A 45 -4.20 8.86 0.49
N VAL A 46 -4.53 10.13 0.71
CA VAL A 46 -5.79 10.60 1.27
C VAL A 46 -6.38 11.59 0.28
N MET A 47 -7.66 11.43 -0.03
CA MET A 47 -8.39 12.36 -0.85
C MET A 47 -9.09 13.39 0.03
N LEU A 48 -8.99 14.66 -0.35
CA LEU A 48 -9.88 15.70 0.17
C LEU A 48 -11.28 15.51 -0.46
N GLU A 49 -12.30 16.05 0.19
CA GLU A 49 -13.69 15.96 -0.30
C GLU A 49 -13.87 16.62 -1.69
N GLU A 50 -13.02 17.59 -2.02
CA GLU A 50 -13.04 18.31 -3.29
C GLU A 50 -12.44 17.48 -4.44
N ASP A 51 -11.35 16.73 -4.18
CA ASP A 51 -10.70 15.85 -5.16
C ASP A 51 -11.60 14.66 -5.58
N ALA A 52 -12.59 14.31 -4.76
CA ALA A 52 -13.48 13.18 -4.99
C ALA A 52 -14.46 13.37 -6.15
N LYS A 53 -14.80 14.62 -6.49
CA LYS A 53 -15.84 14.93 -7.49
C LYS A 53 -15.42 14.57 -8.93
N THR A 54 -14.14 14.27 -9.16
CA THR A 54 -13.55 14.04 -10.49
C THR A 54 -13.14 12.57 -10.72
N SER A 55 -13.36 11.68 -9.75
CA SER A 55 -12.89 10.29 -9.78
C SER A 55 -13.90 9.33 -10.42
N ALA A 56 -13.44 8.53 -11.40
CA ALA A 56 -14.21 7.42 -11.97
C ALA A 56 -14.37 6.21 -11.01
N LEU A 57 -13.68 6.23 -9.87
CA LEU A 57 -13.74 5.18 -8.84
C LEU A 57 -14.72 5.58 -7.72
N PRO A 58 -15.54 4.64 -7.20
CA PRO A 58 -16.70 4.98 -6.38
C PRO A 58 -16.39 5.33 -4.93
N TYR A 59 -15.23 4.92 -4.38
CA TYR A 59 -14.90 5.15 -2.97
C TYR A 59 -13.87 6.26 -2.80
N ILE A 60 -14.26 7.30 -2.09
CA ILE A 60 -13.35 8.31 -1.54
C ILE A 60 -12.48 7.67 -0.46
N ILE A 61 -11.18 7.91 -0.51
CA ILE A 61 -10.22 7.40 0.47
C ILE A 61 -9.91 8.49 1.50
N THR A 62 -10.67 8.51 2.59
CA THR A 62 -10.43 9.35 3.77
C THR A 62 -9.25 8.82 4.60
N PRO A 63 -8.70 9.58 5.57
CA PRO A 63 -7.71 9.06 6.51
C PRO A 63 -8.16 7.78 7.21
N GLU A 64 -9.42 7.70 7.63
CA GLU A 64 -10.01 6.56 8.32
C GLU A 64 -10.05 5.32 7.41
N ARG A 65 -10.47 5.51 6.16
CA ARG A 65 -10.49 4.45 5.15
C ARG A 65 -9.08 4.01 4.77
N ARG A 66 -8.14 4.94 4.62
CA ARG A 66 -6.73 4.59 4.37
C ARG A 66 -6.13 3.85 5.56
N ALA A 67 -6.46 4.24 6.79
CA ALA A 67 -6.00 3.57 8.00
C ALA A 67 -6.50 2.12 8.06
N ILE A 68 -7.79 1.84 7.78
CA ILE A 68 -8.27 0.45 7.79
C ILE A 68 -7.63 -0.38 6.66
N LEU A 69 -7.44 0.21 5.47
CA LEU A 69 -6.75 -0.45 4.36
C LEU A 69 -5.32 -0.84 4.75
N ASN A 70 -4.59 0.09 5.36
CA ASN A 70 -3.24 -0.17 5.86
C ASN A 70 -3.22 -1.24 6.97
N THR A 71 -4.22 -1.22 7.87
CA THR A 71 -4.38 -2.26 8.91
C THR A 71 -4.65 -3.64 8.32
N ILE A 72 -5.44 -3.73 7.25
CA ILE A 72 -5.66 -5.00 6.53
C ILE A 72 -4.35 -5.49 5.92
N ARG A 73 -3.59 -4.60 5.26
CA ARG A 73 -2.26 -4.94 4.72
C ARG A 73 -1.31 -5.45 5.80
N PHE A 74 -1.33 -4.82 6.98
CA PHE A 74 -0.55 -5.25 8.13
C PHE A 74 -0.99 -6.63 8.64
N ALA A 75 -2.29 -6.87 8.72
CA ALA A 75 -2.84 -8.14 9.19
C ALA A 75 -2.49 -9.30 8.26
N GLU A 76 -2.61 -9.08 6.95
CA GLU A 76 -2.28 -10.04 5.88
C GLU A 76 -0.77 -10.20 5.63
N GLY A 77 0.08 -9.39 6.28
CA GLY A 77 1.54 -9.48 6.12
C GLY A 77 2.08 -8.86 4.83
N THR A 78 1.26 -8.06 4.14
CA THR A 78 1.61 -7.37 2.89
C THR A 78 2.04 -5.92 3.13
N TRP A 79 1.97 -5.42 4.38
CA TRP A 79 2.50 -4.13 4.75
C TRP A 79 4.03 -4.09 4.66
N LYS A 80 4.56 -3.29 3.73
CA LYS A 80 5.99 -3.09 3.50
C LYS A 80 6.37 -1.64 3.79
N GLY A 81 6.13 -1.17 5.02
CA GLY A 81 6.44 0.22 5.40
C GLY A 81 5.66 1.27 4.59
N GLY A 82 4.51 0.89 4.04
CA GLY A 82 3.71 1.73 3.16
C GLY A 82 4.00 1.61 1.65
N HIS A 83 5.13 0.99 1.28
CA HIS A 83 5.54 0.84 -0.12
C HIS A 83 4.56 0.02 -0.97
N ASP A 84 4.53 0.32 -2.26
CA ASP A 84 3.65 -0.31 -3.25
C ASP A 84 3.97 -1.79 -3.50
N LEU A 85 5.14 -2.26 -3.07
CA LEU A 85 5.54 -3.66 -3.16
C LEU A 85 4.49 -4.62 -2.55
N GLY A 86 3.80 -4.17 -1.49
CA GLY A 86 2.72 -4.92 -0.85
C GLY A 86 1.58 -5.31 -1.80
N TYR A 87 1.29 -4.48 -2.81
CA TYR A 87 0.25 -4.74 -3.80
C TYR A 87 0.61 -5.87 -4.76
N ARG A 88 1.87 -6.33 -4.77
CA ARG A 88 2.36 -7.42 -5.62
C ARG A 88 2.48 -8.76 -4.90
N VAL A 89 2.28 -8.78 -3.59
CA VAL A 89 2.50 -9.98 -2.77
C VAL A 89 1.46 -11.05 -3.08
N MET A 90 1.89 -12.26 -3.39
CA MET A 90 1.06 -13.46 -3.46
C MET A 90 1.18 -14.25 -2.16
N PHE A 91 0.25 -15.18 -1.96
CA PHE A 91 0.31 -16.14 -0.87
C PHE A 91 1.69 -16.82 -0.81
N GLY A 92 2.23 -16.99 0.40
CA GLY A 92 3.59 -17.51 0.59
C GLY A 92 4.72 -16.48 0.40
N GLY A 93 4.41 -15.23 0.06
CA GLY A 93 5.36 -14.11 0.07
C GLY A 93 6.05 -13.81 -1.25
N GLY A 94 5.84 -14.63 -2.29
CA GLY A 94 6.32 -14.35 -3.64
C GLY A 94 5.67 -13.11 -4.25
N LEU A 95 6.28 -12.53 -5.29
CA LEU A 95 5.74 -11.36 -5.99
C LEU A 95 5.13 -11.77 -7.33
N MET A 96 3.97 -11.22 -7.68
CA MET A 96 3.40 -11.43 -9.00
C MET A 96 4.21 -10.67 -10.08
N PRO A 97 4.37 -11.26 -11.28
CA PRO A 97 5.19 -10.69 -12.34
C PRO A 97 4.60 -9.39 -12.90
N SER A 98 3.27 -9.31 -12.98
CA SER A 98 2.52 -8.14 -13.46
C SER A 98 1.26 -7.92 -12.63
N MET A 99 0.77 -6.67 -12.60
CA MET A 99 -0.50 -6.24 -12.00
C MET A 99 -1.61 -6.02 -13.04
N ASP A 100 -1.43 -6.46 -14.29
CA ASP A 100 -2.45 -6.31 -15.34
C ASP A 100 -3.71 -7.16 -15.09
N ARG A 101 -3.58 -8.20 -14.26
CA ARG A 101 -4.68 -9.05 -13.81
C ARG A 101 -4.32 -9.75 -12.50
N HIS A 102 -5.33 -10.24 -11.80
CA HIS A 102 -5.12 -11.16 -10.69
C HIS A 102 -4.40 -12.42 -11.19
N PRO A 103 -3.37 -12.92 -10.48
CA PRO A 103 -2.52 -14.00 -11.00
C PRO A 103 -3.24 -15.35 -11.12
N ASN A 104 -4.36 -15.54 -10.41
CA ASN A 104 -5.16 -16.78 -10.42
C ASN A 104 -4.32 -18.05 -10.24
N ARG A 105 -3.24 -17.95 -9.45
CA ARG A 105 -2.26 -19.02 -9.24
C ARG A 105 -2.37 -19.54 -7.82
N VAL A 106 -2.69 -20.82 -7.67
CA VAL A 106 -2.63 -21.52 -6.38
C VAL A 106 -1.18 -21.74 -5.99
N ILE A 107 -0.83 -21.35 -4.77
CA ILE A 107 0.48 -21.58 -4.15
C ILE A 107 0.26 -22.51 -2.96
N TYR A 108 1.10 -23.55 -2.90
CA TYR A 108 1.08 -24.54 -1.83
C TYR A 108 2.13 -24.20 -0.79
N SER A 109 1.74 -24.31 0.48
CA SER A 109 2.61 -24.28 1.65
C SER A 109 2.46 -25.61 2.40
N SER A 110 3.29 -25.83 3.43
CA SER A 110 3.28 -27.08 4.19
C SER A 110 1.92 -27.44 4.81
N ARG A 111 1.03 -26.46 5.06
CA ARG A 111 -0.29 -26.68 5.70
C ARG A 111 -1.48 -26.12 4.92
N TYR A 112 -1.25 -25.27 3.92
CA TYR A 112 -2.31 -24.53 3.24
C TYR A 112 -2.03 -24.40 1.76
N ALA A 113 -3.08 -24.39 0.94
CA ALA A 113 -3.03 -24.00 -0.45
C ALA A 113 -3.94 -22.78 -0.65
N SER A 114 -3.43 -21.73 -1.29
CA SER A 114 -4.21 -20.51 -1.52
C SER A 114 -3.78 -19.81 -2.80
N ALA A 115 -4.74 -19.18 -3.46
CA ALA A 115 -4.50 -18.33 -4.63
C ALA A 115 -4.58 -16.84 -4.27
N ALA A 116 -4.48 -16.51 -2.98
CA ALA A 116 -4.57 -15.14 -2.50
C ALA A 116 -3.43 -14.27 -3.07
N ALA A 117 -3.79 -13.06 -3.54
CA ALA A 117 -2.81 -12.12 -4.06
C ALA A 117 -3.18 -10.66 -3.81
N GLY A 118 -2.17 -9.80 -3.92
CA GLY A 118 -2.29 -8.37 -3.73
C GLY A 118 -2.19 -7.94 -2.27
N ALA A 119 -2.26 -6.63 -2.07
CA ALA A 119 -2.18 -5.98 -0.76
C ALA A 119 -3.23 -6.51 0.22
N TYR A 120 -4.39 -6.90 -0.30
CA TYR A 120 -5.55 -7.36 0.48
C TYR A 120 -5.81 -8.86 0.34
N GLN A 121 -4.86 -9.60 -0.24
CA GLN A 121 -4.92 -11.07 -0.36
C GLN A 121 -6.25 -11.57 -0.96
N PHE A 122 -6.70 -10.94 -2.06
CA PHE A 122 -7.93 -11.33 -2.74
C PHE A 122 -7.81 -12.77 -3.26
N MET A 123 -8.88 -13.55 -3.11
CA MET A 123 -9.04 -14.82 -3.80
C MET A 123 -9.59 -14.58 -5.22
N PRO A 124 -9.31 -15.48 -6.19
CA PRO A 124 -9.79 -15.34 -7.57
C PRO A 124 -11.29 -15.03 -7.68
N PHE A 125 -12.12 -15.82 -6.98
CA PHE A 125 -13.57 -15.64 -6.96
C PHE A 125 -13.99 -14.27 -6.40
N THR A 126 -13.36 -13.84 -5.31
CA THR A 126 -13.62 -12.55 -4.68
C THR A 126 -13.23 -11.40 -5.62
N TRP A 127 -12.08 -11.51 -6.29
CA TRP A 127 -11.63 -10.50 -7.24
C TRP A 127 -12.54 -10.42 -8.47
N ASP A 128 -13.00 -11.56 -9.00
CA ASP A 128 -13.94 -11.58 -10.11
C ASP A 128 -15.27 -10.91 -9.78
N MET A 129 -15.77 -11.09 -8.56
CA MET A 129 -16.93 -10.35 -8.05
C MET A 129 -16.65 -8.84 -7.98
N VAL A 130 -15.51 -8.42 -7.44
CA VAL A 130 -15.10 -7.00 -7.35
C VAL A 130 -15.05 -6.37 -8.74
N LYS A 131 -14.35 -7.00 -9.69
CA LYS A 131 -14.24 -6.50 -11.08
C LYS A 131 -15.61 -6.29 -11.69
N ARG A 132 -16.50 -7.29 -11.61
CA ARG A 132 -17.86 -7.19 -12.17
C ARG A 132 -18.68 -6.10 -11.51
N ARG A 133 -18.55 -5.95 -10.18
CA ARG A 133 -19.40 -5.00 -9.44
C ARG A 133 -18.95 -3.55 -9.58
N LEU A 134 -17.65 -3.31 -9.70
CA LEU A 134 -17.07 -1.97 -9.83
C LEU A 134 -16.75 -1.57 -11.28
N GLY A 135 -16.84 -2.49 -12.24
CA GLY A 135 -16.49 -2.22 -13.64
C GLY A 135 -15.00 -1.97 -13.86
N VAL A 136 -14.14 -2.37 -12.92
CA VAL A 136 -12.70 -2.09 -12.97
C VAL A 136 -11.94 -3.15 -13.79
N ARG A 137 -10.86 -2.70 -14.44
CA ARG A 137 -9.89 -3.54 -15.16
C ARG A 137 -8.56 -3.52 -14.42
N GLY A 138 -7.68 -4.46 -14.75
CA GLY A 138 -6.37 -4.54 -14.10
C GLY A 138 -6.42 -5.24 -12.74
N PHE A 139 -5.31 -5.12 -12.01
CA PHE A 139 -5.17 -5.49 -10.60
C PHE A 139 -4.12 -4.58 -9.92
N GLY A 140 -4.03 -3.32 -10.37
CA GLY A 140 -3.14 -2.31 -9.82
C GLY A 140 -3.55 -1.82 -8.41
N PRO A 141 -2.73 -0.97 -7.78
CA PRO A 141 -2.96 -0.56 -6.40
C PRO A 141 -4.29 0.16 -6.15
N GLU A 142 -4.68 1.10 -7.04
CA GLU A 142 -5.93 1.85 -6.93
C GLU A 142 -7.15 0.93 -6.93
N VAL A 143 -7.20 0.02 -7.91
CA VAL A 143 -8.34 -0.90 -8.07
C VAL A 143 -8.39 -1.93 -6.94
N GLN A 144 -7.25 -2.30 -6.38
CA GLN A 144 -7.18 -3.13 -5.18
C GLN A 144 -7.75 -2.39 -3.95
N ASP A 145 -7.39 -1.12 -3.75
CA ASP A 145 -7.93 -0.28 -2.65
C ASP A 145 -9.46 -0.18 -2.74
N GLN A 146 -9.97 0.11 -3.94
CA GLN A 146 -11.42 0.18 -4.19
C GLN A 146 -12.11 -1.16 -3.97
N GLY A 147 -11.47 -2.25 -4.40
CA GLY A 147 -11.97 -3.61 -4.14
C GLY A 147 -12.07 -3.93 -2.66
N ALA A 148 -11.11 -3.50 -1.86
CA ALA A 148 -11.11 -3.73 -0.42
C ALA A 148 -12.21 -2.90 0.27
N LEU A 149 -12.36 -1.62 -0.11
CA LEU A 149 -13.44 -0.77 0.40
C LEU A 149 -14.83 -1.32 0.02
N PHE A 150 -14.98 -1.88 -1.18
CA PHE A 150 -16.20 -2.59 -1.58
C PHE A 150 -16.51 -3.78 -0.66
N LEU A 151 -15.51 -4.61 -0.33
CA LEU A 151 -15.72 -5.73 0.60
C LEU A 151 -16.06 -5.26 2.02
N ILE A 152 -15.42 -4.18 2.50
CA ILE A 152 -15.74 -3.55 3.79
C ILE A 152 -17.20 -3.08 3.80
N GLN A 153 -17.67 -2.42 2.73
CA GLN A 153 -19.07 -2.01 2.60
C GLN A 153 -20.01 -3.23 2.61
N ARG A 154 -19.68 -4.28 1.85
CA ARG A 154 -20.48 -5.52 1.79
C ARG A 154 -20.64 -6.19 3.17
N ARG A 155 -19.66 -6.03 4.06
CA ARG A 155 -19.73 -6.48 5.46
C ARG A 155 -20.44 -5.51 6.40
N LYS A 156 -21.05 -4.44 5.87
CA LYS A 156 -21.69 -3.36 6.63
C LYS A 156 -20.73 -2.75 7.66
N ALA A 157 -19.46 -2.62 7.27
CA ALA A 157 -18.38 -2.14 8.12
C ALA A 157 -17.86 -0.76 7.69
N LEU A 158 -18.28 -0.23 6.53
CA LEU A 158 -17.77 1.05 6.03
C LEU A 158 -18.11 2.23 6.96
N GLY A 159 -19.34 2.32 7.46
CA GLY A 159 -19.69 3.35 8.46
C GLY A 159 -18.92 3.20 9.77
N LEU A 160 -18.62 1.95 10.19
CA LEU A 160 -17.78 1.70 11.37
C LEU A 160 -16.33 2.13 11.16
N THR A 161 -15.81 1.90 9.95
CA THR A 161 -14.51 2.42 9.53
C THR A 161 -14.49 3.94 9.59
N ASP A 162 -15.53 4.59 9.08
CA ASP A 162 -15.61 6.06 8.97
C ASP A 162 -15.68 6.75 10.35
N HIS A 163 -16.09 6.04 11.42
CA HIS A 163 -15.96 6.55 12.80
C HIS A 163 -14.50 6.70 13.27
N GLY A 164 -13.53 6.08 12.59
CA GLY A 164 -12.11 6.22 12.91
C GLY A 164 -11.68 5.55 14.21
N VAL A 165 -12.41 4.51 14.67
CA VAL A 165 -12.05 3.73 15.86
C VAL A 165 -12.00 2.25 15.52
N MET A 166 -10.86 1.61 15.80
CA MET A 166 -10.73 0.17 15.64
C MET A 166 -11.35 -0.56 16.83
N THR A 167 -12.55 -1.11 16.64
CA THR A 167 -13.32 -1.86 17.66
C THR A 167 -13.30 -3.36 17.39
N PRO A 168 -13.52 -4.21 18.42
CA PRO A 168 -13.67 -5.66 18.22
C PRO A 168 -14.79 -6.02 17.25
N GLN A 169 -15.87 -5.24 17.23
CA GLN A 169 -17.00 -5.41 16.33
C GLN A 169 -16.62 -5.12 14.88
N LEU A 170 -15.84 -4.06 14.64
CA LEU A 170 -15.28 -3.78 13.31
C LEU A 170 -14.40 -4.94 12.87
N ALA A 171 -13.43 -5.36 13.70
CA ALA A 171 -12.53 -6.47 13.38
C ALA A 171 -13.30 -7.77 13.07
N ALA A 172 -14.31 -8.10 13.87
CA ALA A 172 -15.13 -9.30 13.70
C ALA A 172 -15.97 -9.26 12.41
N LYS A 173 -16.43 -8.09 11.96
CA LYS A 173 -17.13 -7.94 10.67
C LYS A 173 -16.21 -8.18 9.48
N LEU A 174 -14.92 -7.90 9.62
CA LEU A 174 -13.91 -8.09 8.57
C LEU A 174 -13.36 -9.53 8.54
N ALA A 175 -13.43 -10.27 9.65
CA ALA A 175 -12.92 -11.65 9.77
C ALA A 175 -13.39 -12.64 8.69
N PRO A 176 -14.64 -12.57 8.16
CA PRO A 176 -15.07 -13.45 7.07
C PRO A 176 -14.58 -13.03 5.67
N GLU A 177 -13.84 -11.93 5.53
CA GLU A 177 -13.15 -11.55 4.28
C GLU A 177 -11.64 -11.75 4.40
N TRP A 178 -11.06 -11.46 5.58
CA TRP A 178 -9.63 -11.54 5.85
C TRP A 178 -9.34 -12.50 6.99
N ALA A 179 -8.71 -13.63 6.68
CA ALA A 179 -8.48 -14.73 7.63
C ALA A 179 -7.62 -14.34 8.83
N SER A 180 -6.82 -13.28 8.68
CA SER A 180 -5.95 -12.73 9.71
C SER A 180 -6.69 -11.94 10.81
N PHE A 181 -7.96 -11.58 10.59
CA PHE A 181 -8.77 -10.83 11.55
C PHE A 181 -9.45 -11.75 12.57
N PRO A 182 -9.49 -11.36 13.86
CA PRO A 182 -10.18 -12.12 14.89
C PRO A 182 -11.69 -11.88 14.86
N THR A 183 -12.46 -12.95 15.09
CA THR A 183 -13.88 -12.87 15.48
C THR A 183 -14.04 -12.28 16.88
N LEU A 184 -15.28 -12.04 17.34
CA LEU A 184 -15.54 -11.59 18.72
C LEU A 184 -15.00 -12.57 19.78
N ARG A 185 -14.79 -13.83 19.43
CA ARG A 185 -14.18 -14.86 20.30
C ARG A 185 -12.65 -14.83 20.27
N GLY A 186 -12.03 -13.90 19.55
CA GLY A 186 -10.58 -13.82 19.38
C GLY A 186 -9.97 -14.90 18.49
N LYS A 187 -10.79 -15.66 17.74
CA LYS A 187 -10.36 -16.78 16.88
C LYS A 187 -10.58 -16.47 15.40
N SER A 188 -9.88 -17.17 14.50
CA SER A 188 -10.11 -17.06 13.06
C SER A 188 -11.48 -17.58 12.66
N PHE A 189 -12.03 -16.97 11.62
CA PHE A 189 -13.20 -17.51 10.92
C PHE A 189 -12.89 -18.83 10.20
N TYR A 190 -11.64 -19.03 9.75
CA TYR A 190 -11.21 -20.17 8.92
C TYR A 190 -10.31 -21.18 9.65
N GLY A 191 -10.17 -21.06 10.98
CA GLY A 191 -9.26 -21.92 11.76
C GLY A 191 -7.76 -21.64 11.53
N GLN A 192 -7.42 -20.56 10.82
CA GLN A 192 -6.05 -20.12 10.59
C GLN A 192 -5.52 -19.26 11.75
N PRO A 193 -4.21 -18.98 11.83
CA PRO A 193 -3.67 -18.02 12.79
C PRO A 193 -4.24 -16.60 12.56
N VAL A 194 -4.62 -15.90 13.64
CA VAL A 194 -5.08 -14.50 13.59
C VAL A 194 -4.08 -13.55 14.23
N LYS A 195 -4.17 -12.27 13.87
CA LYS A 195 -3.54 -11.20 14.64
C LYS A 195 -4.32 -10.96 15.93
N ARG A 196 -3.59 -10.68 17.01
CA ARG A 196 -4.19 -10.17 18.25
C ARG A 196 -4.87 -8.84 17.96
N PHE A 197 -6.09 -8.67 18.48
CA PHE A 197 -6.87 -7.44 18.29
C PHE A 197 -6.09 -6.19 18.75
N THR A 198 -5.38 -6.27 19.87
CA THR A 198 -4.55 -5.18 20.41
C THR A 198 -3.48 -4.71 19.41
N ASN A 199 -2.88 -5.62 18.64
CA ASN A 199 -1.88 -5.27 17.63
C ASN A 199 -2.53 -4.55 16.44
N LEU A 200 -3.72 -4.99 16.02
CA LEU A 200 -4.49 -4.33 14.97
C LEU A 200 -4.91 -2.92 15.39
N GLN A 201 -5.40 -2.79 16.63
CA GLN A 201 -5.82 -1.50 17.19
C GLN A 201 -4.63 -0.54 17.33
N GLY A 202 -3.50 -1.00 17.88
CA GLY A 202 -2.30 -0.18 18.00
C GLY A 202 -1.79 0.31 16.65
N PHE A 203 -1.71 -0.58 15.66
CA PHE A 203 -1.30 -0.21 14.30
C PHE A 203 -2.27 0.79 13.67
N PHE A 204 -3.58 0.53 13.76
CA PHE A 204 -4.60 1.42 13.20
C PHE A 204 -4.53 2.83 13.81
N ASN A 205 -4.41 2.94 15.14
CA ASN A 205 -4.38 4.23 15.83
C ASN A 205 -3.15 5.06 15.42
N LEU A 206 -1.97 4.44 15.40
CA LEU A 206 -0.74 5.12 14.97
C LEU A 206 -0.83 5.58 13.52
N ASN A 207 -1.34 4.71 12.64
CA ASN A 207 -1.44 5.03 11.22
C ASN A 207 -2.49 6.12 10.96
N LEU A 208 -3.64 6.08 11.63
CA LEU A 208 -4.68 7.10 11.51
C LEU A 208 -4.21 8.46 11.99
N ALA A 209 -3.50 8.53 13.11
CA ALA A 209 -2.94 9.78 13.63
C ALA A 209 -1.98 10.41 12.60
N GLN A 210 -1.11 9.60 11.99
CA GLN A 210 -0.20 10.07 10.95
C GLN A 210 -0.96 10.58 9.71
N LEU A 211 -2.00 9.86 9.27
CA LEU A 211 -2.78 10.23 8.09
C LEU A 211 -3.59 11.52 8.29
N ARG A 212 -4.16 11.71 9.48
CA ARG A 212 -4.83 12.96 9.84
C ARG A 212 -3.87 14.13 9.82
N LYS A 213 -2.66 13.96 10.39
CA LYS A 213 -1.61 14.98 10.34
C LYS A 213 -1.28 15.39 8.89
N ILE A 214 -1.04 14.41 8.02
CA ILE A 214 -0.75 14.66 6.59
C ILE A 214 -1.89 15.40 5.90
N ARG A 215 -3.14 14.99 6.15
CA ARG A 215 -4.32 15.67 5.59
C ARG A 215 -4.37 17.13 6.04
N ASP A 216 -4.17 17.38 7.32
CA ASP A 216 -4.28 18.71 7.91
C ASP A 216 -3.14 19.62 7.41
N GLU A 217 -1.91 19.10 7.32
CA GLU A 217 -0.76 19.78 6.69
C GLU A 217 -1.07 20.16 5.23
N ARG A 218 -1.62 19.23 4.44
CA ARG A 218 -2.00 19.49 3.03
C ARG A 218 -3.10 20.54 2.92
N ARG A 219 -4.10 20.51 3.81
CA ARG A 219 -5.19 21.48 3.83
C ARG A 219 -4.67 22.89 4.16
N SER A 220 -3.79 23.01 5.14
CA SER A 220 -3.17 24.30 5.50
C SER A 220 -2.27 24.86 4.39
N ALA A 221 -1.54 23.99 3.67
CA ALA A 221 -0.74 24.42 2.52
C ALA A 221 -1.62 25.00 1.40
N LEU A 222 -2.71 24.30 1.05
CA LEU A 222 -3.66 24.76 0.03
C LEU A 222 -4.36 26.07 0.41
N SER A 223 -4.72 26.26 1.69
CA SER A 223 -5.30 27.54 2.12
C SER A 223 -4.32 28.70 1.99
N ASN A 224 -3.03 28.49 2.30
CA ASN A 224 -2.01 29.53 2.18
C ASN A 224 -1.72 29.88 0.70
N GLU A 225 -1.70 28.89 -0.20
CA GLU A 225 -1.56 29.15 -1.64
C GLU A 225 -2.75 29.96 -2.20
N SER A 226 -3.96 29.73 -1.69
CA SER A 226 -5.15 30.47 -2.11
C SER A 226 -5.16 31.92 -1.62
N SER A 227 -4.60 32.22 -0.44
CA SER A 227 -4.46 33.59 0.05
C SER A 227 -3.41 34.37 -0.75
N ASP A 228 -2.29 33.76 -1.10
CA ASP A 228 -1.21 34.41 -1.87
C ASP A 228 -1.66 34.73 -3.30
N GLN A 229 -2.51 33.89 -3.90
CA GLN A 229 -3.11 34.18 -5.21
C GLN A 229 -4.17 35.30 -5.16
N SER A 230 -4.76 35.57 -3.99
CA SER A 230 -5.73 36.66 -3.79
C SER A 230 -5.09 38.02 -3.56
N GLU A 231 -3.84 38.10 -3.07
CA GLU A 231 -3.11 39.36 -2.91
C GLU A 231 -2.63 39.97 -4.25
N GLY A 232 -2.70 39.20 -5.35
CA GLY A 232 -2.35 39.64 -6.71
C GLY A 232 -3.50 40.17 -7.57
N ILE A 233 -4.76 40.08 -7.11
CA ILE A 233 -5.93 40.62 -7.82
C ILE A 233 -6.67 41.56 -6.86
N SER A 234 -6.05 42.70 -6.56
CA SER A 234 -6.80 43.85 -6.09
C SER A 234 -7.65 44.35 -7.26
N ALA A 235 -8.95 44.03 -7.24
CA ALA A 235 -9.90 44.70 -8.11
C ALA A 235 -9.75 46.21 -7.84
N PRO A 236 -9.55 47.06 -8.88
CA PRO A 236 -9.34 48.48 -8.66
C PRO A 236 -10.53 49.03 -7.88
N VAL A 237 -10.25 49.59 -6.71
CA VAL A 237 -11.25 50.28 -5.89
C VAL A 237 -11.73 51.47 -6.71
N CYS A 238 -12.95 51.38 -7.27
CA CYS A 238 -13.57 52.49 -7.98
C CYS A 238 -13.85 53.63 -6.99
N THR A 239 -12.98 54.65 -6.98
CA THR A 239 -13.14 55.87 -6.18
C THR A 239 -13.94 56.97 -6.89
N GLY A 240 -14.59 56.65 -8.02
CA GLY A 240 -15.40 57.58 -8.82
C GLY A 240 -16.88 57.14 -8.98
N PRO A 241 -17.75 58.02 -9.49
CA PRO A 241 -19.19 57.75 -9.59
C PRO A 241 -19.47 56.53 -10.48
N THR A 242 -20.36 55.66 -9.97
CA THR A 242 -20.64 54.26 -10.34
C THR A 242 -20.94 53.97 -11.82
N ILE A 243 -21.03 54.97 -12.70
CA ILE A 243 -21.54 54.83 -14.07
C ILE A 243 -20.47 54.29 -15.06
N LEU A 244 -19.18 54.29 -14.70
CA LEU A 244 -18.09 53.92 -15.63
C LEU A 244 -17.36 52.59 -15.35
N CYS A 245 -17.71 51.84 -14.29
CA CYS A 245 -16.99 50.60 -13.93
C CYS A 245 -17.52 49.32 -14.60
N GLY A 246 -17.95 49.39 -15.86
CA GLY A 246 -18.45 48.22 -16.59
C GLY A 246 -18.17 48.27 -18.07
N MET A 247 -16.97 47.86 -18.48
CA MET A 247 -16.62 47.20 -19.75
C MET A 247 -15.10 47.02 -19.86
N PRO A 248 -14.66 45.93 -20.50
CA PRO A 248 -14.08 44.72 -19.93
C PRO A 248 -12.71 44.86 -19.26
#